data_AF-A0A8H5MHZ2-F1
#
_entry.id   AF-A0A8H5MHZ2-F1
#
_cell.length_a   1.000
_cell.length_b   1.000
_cell.length_c   1.000
_cell.angle_alpha   90.00
_cell.angle_beta   90.00
_cell.angle_gamma   90.00
#
_symmetry.space_group_name_H-M   'P 1'
#
loop_
_entity.id
_entity.type
_entity.pdbx_description
1 polymer ?
#
loop_
_entity_poly.entity_id
_entity_poly.type
_entity_poly.pdbx_seq_one_letter_code
_entity_poly.pdbx_strand_id
1 'polypeptide(L)'
;MGGGDLNLKKSFHPALRRNQQAVWDEEQKSLAERKRTRQRIEEIKEERKNEEVQRQLEAAGGKKRVDRVDWMYQGPNDGEGGTTEESEAYLLGKRRIDHLIKGTEHKKLEKEAGAESFMALQNANTARDTAAKIRDDPLLAIKRQE
;
A
#
# COMPACT_ATOMS: atom_id res chain seq x y z
N MET A 1 6.42 -49.86 37.29
CA MET A 1 7.38 -49.27 36.35
C MET A 1 6.73 -48.07 35.68
N GLY A 2 7.13 -46.86 36.04
CA GLY A 2 6.45 -45.64 35.59
C GLY A 2 7.28 -44.40 35.88
N GLY A 3 8.54 -44.39 35.43
CA GLY A 3 9.44 -43.25 35.52
C GLY A 3 9.52 -42.55 34.18
N GLY A 4 8.49 -41.76 33.82
CA GLY A 4 8.59 -40.81 32.72
C GLY A 4 9.39 -39.58 33.15
N ASP A 5 10.20 -39.02 32.25
CA ASP A 5 11.01 -37.84 32.52
C ASP A 5 10.14 -36.67 33.02
N LEU A 6 10.43 -36.21 34.24
CA LEU A 6 9.71 -35.15 34.94
C LEU A 6 9.76 -33.83 34.16
N ASN A 7 10.79 -33.63 33.35
CA ASN A 7 10.97 -32.42 32.59
C ASN A 7 9.92 -32.26 31.49
N LEU A 8 9.35 -33.35 30.97
CA LEU A 8 8.25 -33.28 30.00
C LEU A 8 6.95 -32.69 30.59
N LYS A 9 6.84 -32.59 31.92
CA LYS A 9 5.73 -31.89 32.59
C LYS A 9 5.98 -30.40 32.75
N LYS A 10 7.16 -29.91 32.40
CA LYS A 10 7.53 -28.49 32.53
C LYS A 10 7.23 -27.77 31.23
N SER A 11 6.54 -26.63 31.33
CA SER A 11 6.11 -25.84 30.18
C SER A 11 7.26 -25.31 29.32
N PHE A 12 8.45 -25.12 29.89
CA PHE A 12 9.62 -24.60 29.18
C PHE A 12 10.42 -25.67 28.42
N HIS A 13 10.14 -26.96 28.62
CA HIS A 13 11.02 -28.01 28.09
C HIS A 13 10.84 -28.15 26.56
N PRO A 14 11.93 -28.13 25.77
CA PRO A 14 11.85 -28.01 24.32
C PRO A 14 11.29 -29.27 23.63
N ALA A 15 11.38 -30.43 24.28
CA ALA A 15 10.84 -31.67 23.74
C ALA A 15 9.30 -31.78 23.85
N LEU A 16 8.61 -30.84 24.50
CA LEU A 16 7.14 -30.82 24.47
C LEU A 16 6.67 -30.52 23.04
N ARG A 17 5.72 -31.32 22.55
CA ARG A 17 5.11 -31.15 21.22
C ARG A 17 4.62 -29.73 20.97
N ARG A 18 4.02 -29.08 21.97
CA ARG A 18 3.56 -27.69 21.89
C ARG A 18 4.71 -26.71 21.62
N ASN A 19 5.86 -26.91 22.25
CA ASN A 19 7.02 -26.02 22.08
C ASN A 19 7.70 -26.27 20.74
N GLN A 20 7.80 -27.53 20.31
CA GLN A 20 8.28 -27.87 18.97
C GLN A 20 7.41 -27.25 17.88
N GLN A 21 6.09 -27.27 18.05
CA GLN A 21 5.15 -26.60 17.13
C GLN A 21 5.35 -25.09 17.12
N ALA A 22 5.45 -24.45 18.29
CA ALA A 22 5.68 -23.00 18.36
C ALA A 22 7.00 -22.57 17.70
N VAL A 23 8.08 -23.35 17.90
CA VAL A 23 9.37 -23.11 17.23
C VAL A 23 9.22 -23.29 15.72
N TRP A 24 8.56 -24.35 15.28
CA TRP A 24 8.34 -24.61 13.84
C TRP A 24 7.51 -23.50 13.18
N ASP A 25 6.44 -23.03 13.82
CA ASP A 25 5.60 -21.94 13.30
C ASP A 25 6.43 -20.64 13.13
N GLU A 26 7.27 -20.30 14.11
CA GLU A 26 8.13 -19.12 14.05
C GLU A 26 9.23 -19.27 13.00
N GLU A 27 9.82 -20.46 12.85
CA GLU A 27 10.78 -20.76 11.79
C GLU A 27 10.13 -20.61 10.41
N GLN A 28 8.92 -21.13 10.22
CA GLN A 28 8.18 -20.96 8.95
C GLN A 28 7.88 -19.50 8.66
N LYS A 29 7.47 -18.73 9.66
CA LYS A 29 7.26 -17.29 9.52
C LYS A 29 8.54 -16.56 9.12
N SER A 30 9.66 -16.86 9.78
CA SER A 30 10.97 -16.26 9.45
C SER A 30 11.42 -16.63 8.03
N LEU A 31 11.19 -17.88 7.59
CA LEU A 31 11.48 -18.31 6.22
C LEU A 31 10.59 -17.58 5.19
N ALA A 32 9.31 -17.38 5.50
CA ALA A 32 8.40 -16.63 4.64
C ALA A 32 8.81 -15.16 4.50
N GLU A 33 9.20 -14.51 5.60
CA GLU A 33 9.73 -13.14 5.58
C GLU A 33 11.01 -13.05 4.75
N ARG A 34 11.98 -13.95 4.99
CA ARG A 34 13.22 -14.02 4.19
C ARG A 34 12.94 -14.21 2.71
N LYS A 35 11.96 -15.05 2.35
CA LYS A 35 11.56 -15.27 0.96
C LYS A 35 11.00 -13.99 0.33
N ARG A 36 10.11 -13.28 1.03
CA ARG A 36 9.55 -11.99 0.55
C ARG A 36 10.64 -10.94 0.37
N THR A 37 11.54 -10.81 1.34
CA THR A 37 12.68 -9.88 1.25
C THR A 37 13.59 -10.24 0.08
N ARG A 38 13.87 -11.53 -0.13
CA ARG A 38 14.69 -12.00 -1.25
C ARG A 38 14.04 -11.66 -2.60
N GLN A 39 12.73 -11.91 -2.74
CA GLN A 39 11.98 -11.54 -3.95
C GLN A 39 12.09 -10.04 -4.22
N ARG A 40 11.88 -9.20 -3.19
CA ARG A 40 12.00 -7.75 -3.34
C ARG A 40 13.41 -7.30 -3.75
N ILE A 41 14.45 -7.93 -3.21
CA ILE A 41 15.84 -7.65 -3.59
C ILE A 41 16.10 -8.04 -5.05
N GLU A 42 15.52 -9.15 -5.51
CA GLU A 42 15.62 -9.61 -6.88
C GLU A 42 14.92 -8.66 -7.86
N GLU A 43 13.70 -8.20 -7.54
CA GLU A 43 13.00 -7.15 -8.30
C GLU A 43 13.85 -5.88 -8.43
N ILE A 44 14.39 -5.37 -7.33
CA ILE A 44 15.24 -4.16 -7.34
C ILE A 44 16.51 -4.38 -8.18
N LYS A 45 17.10 -5.57 -8.13
CA LYS A 45 18.28 -5.90 -8.95
C LYS A 45 17.93 -5.93 -10.43
N GLU A 46 16.77 -6.48 -10.79
CA GLU A 46 16.27 -6.50 -12.16
C GLU A 46 15.98 -5.09 -12.67
N GLU A 47 15.30 -4.26 -11.87
CA GLU A 47 15.05 -2.84 -12.17
C GLU A 47 16.37 -2.09 -12.43
N ARG A 48 17.36 -2.24 -11.55
CA ARG A 48 18.69 -1.62 -11.70
C ARG A 48 19.42 -2.10 -12.95
N LYS A 49 19.35 -3.40 -13.26
CA LYS A 49 19.97 -3.95 -14.47
C LYS A 49 19.32 -3.36 -15.73
N ASN A 50 17.99 -3.24 -15.73
CA ASN A 50 17.26 -2.66 -16.85
C ASN A 50 17.57 -1.17 -17.01
N GLU A 51 17.67 -0.43 -15.91
CA GLU A 51 18.09 0.98 -15.90
C GLU A 51 19.52 1.14 -16.42
N GLU A 52 20.45 0.28 -16.00
CA GLU A 52 21.84 0.31 -16.47
C GLU A 52 21.93 0.06 -17.98
N VAL A 53 21.20 -0.95 -18.49
CA VAL A 53 21.14 -1.23 -19.93
C VAL A 53 20.57 -0.04 -20.69
N GLN A 54 19.49 0.58 -20.20
CA GLN A 54 18.93 1.79 -20.82
C GLN A 54 19.93 2.93 -20.84
N ARG A 55 20.62 3.19 -19.72
CA ARG A 55 21.67 4.21 -19.65
C ARG A 55 22.81 3.94 -20.64
N GLN A 56 23.22 2.68 -20.81
CA GLN A 56 24.25 2.30 -21.79
C GLN A 56 23.79 2.55 -23.23
N LEU A 57 22.52 2.24 -23.55
CA LEU A 57 21.93 2.51 -24.86
C LEU A 57 21.84 4.01 -25.14
N GLU A 58 21.45 4.82 -24.15
CA GLU A 58 21.42 6.28 -24.26
C GLU A 58 22.83 6.86 -24.48
N ALA A 59 23.83 6.37 -23.75
CA ALA A 59 25.23 6.78 -23.92
C ALA A 59 25.79 6.40 -25.30
N ALA A 60 25.34 5.29 -25.88
CA ALA A 60 25.69 4.87 -27.24
C ALA A 60 24.96 5.67 -28.34
N GLY A 61 24.13 6.65 -27.98
CA GLY A 61 23.38 7.50 -28.93
C GLY A 61 21.98 6.98 -29.27
N GLY A 62 21.45 6.03 -28.50
CA GLY A 62 20.07 5.57 -28.61
C GLY A 62 19.04 6.62 -28.20
N LYS A 63 17.78 6.44 -28.64
CA LYS A 63 16.67 7.34 -28.28
C LYS A 63 16.37 7.26 -26.79
N LYS A 64 16.44 8.41 -26.09
CA LYS A 64 16.12 8.54 -24.66
C LYS A 64 14.67 8.12 -24.37
N ARG A 65 14.46 7.28 -23.35
CA ARG A 65 13.11 6.95 -22.88
C ARG A 65 12.54 8.15 -22.12
N VAL A 66 11.27 8.47 -22.36
CA VAL A 66 10.58 9.52 -21.58
C VAL A 66 10.23 8.91 -20.23
N ASP A 67 10.85 9.41 -19.17
CA ASP A 67 10.58 9.00 -17.79
C ASP A 67 9.30 9.70 -17.30
N ARG A 68 8.16 9.05 -17.53
CA ARG A 68 6.86 9.53 -17.06
C ARG A 68 6.30 8.57 -16.04
N VAL A 69 5.66 9.15 -15.03
CA VAL A 69 4.94 8.41 -14.00
C VAL A 69 3.60 7.96 -14.58
N ASP A 70 3.63 6.97 -15.47
CA ASP A 70 2.46 6.57 -16.25
C ASP A 70 1.28 6.17 -15.34
N TRP A 71 1.54 5.56 -14.17
CA TRP A 71 0.48 5.21 -13.21
C TRP A 71 -0.24 6.41 -12.59
N MET A 72 0.39 7.59 -12.57
CA MET A 72 -0.19 8.83 -12.04
C MET A 72 -1.00 9.59 -13.10
N TYR A 73 -0.61 9.45 -14.37
CA TYR A 73 -1.26 10.13 -15.50
C TYR A 73 -2.28 9.24 -16.22
N GLN A 74 -2.23 7.92 -16.02
CA GLN A 74 -3.32 7.01 -16.35
C GLN A 74 -4.46 7.16 -15.34
N GLY A 75 -5.23 8.24 -15.51
CA GLY A 75 -6.57 8.30 -14.92
C GLY A 75 -7.47 7.24 -15.57
N PRO A 76 -8.59 6.84 -14.92
CA PRO A 76 -9.60 5.94 -15.51
C PRO A 76 -10.16 6.40 -16.87
N ASN A 77 -9.86 7.64 -17.27
CA ASN A 77 -10.30 8.27 -18.51
C ASN A 77 -9.18 8.37 -19.58
N ASP A 78 -7.93 7.96 -19.30
CA ASP A 78 -6.78 8.20 -20.20
C ASP A 78 -6.43 6.98 -21.07
N GLY A 79 -7.45 6.35 -21.65
CA GLY A 79 -7.23 5.17 -22.50
C GLY A 79 -8.47 4.59 -23.20
N GLU A 80 -9.68 4.95 -22.77
CA GLU A 80 -10.91 4.58 -23.47
C GLU A 80 -11.60 5.86 -23.96
N GLY A 81 -11.78 5.97 -25.28
CA GLY A 81 -12.24 7.17 -25.97
C GLY A 81 -13.68 7.55 -25.67
N GLY A 82 -13.91 8.13 -24.50
CA GLY A 82 -15.18 8.69 -24.11
C GLY A 82 -15.31 8.63 -22.61
N THR A 83 -15.23 9.79 -21.98
CA THR A 83 -16.08 10.06 -20.84
C THR A 83 -17.50 9.66 -21.25
N THR A 84 -17.94 8.46 -20.86
CA THR A 84 -19.29 8.03 -21.19
C THR A 84 -20.21 9.15 -20.70
N GLU A 85 -21.07 9.71 -21.57
CA GLU A 85 -21.98 10.82 -21.20
C GLU A 85 -22.73 10.52 -19.90
N GLU A 86 -22.90 9.22 -19.61
CA GLU A 86 -23.37 8.67 -18.37
C GLU A 86 -22.53 9.09 -17.15
N SER A 87 -21.21 8.87 -17.15
CA SER A 87 -20.30 9.31 -16.08
C SER A 87 -20.29 10.82 -15.89
N GLU A 88 -20.28 11.60 -16.98
CA GLU A 88 -20.36 13.07 -16.91
C GLU A 88 -21.73 13.54 -16.40
N ALA A 89 -22.81 12.88 -16.80
CA ALA A 89 -24.15 13.20 -16.32
C ALA A 89 -24.34 12.87 -14.82
N TYR A 90 -23.64 11.86 -14.29
CA TYR A 90 -23.60 11.59 -12.85
C TYR A 90 -22.80 12.66 -12.10
N LEU A 91 -21.61 13.04 -12.59
CA LEU A 91 -20.80 14.11 -11.99
C LEU A 91 -21.49 15.48 -12.04
N LEU A 92 -22.23 15.75 -13.11
CA LEU A 92 -22.99 16.99 -13.30
C LEU A 92 -24.37 16.95 -12.64
N GLY A 93 -24.71 15.87 -11.92
CA GLY A 93 -25.98 15.71 -11.20
C GLY A 93 -27.23 15.62 -12.09
N LYS A 94 -27.06 15.46 -13.42
CA LYS A 94 -28.16 15.29 -14.36
C LYS A 94 -28.81 13.91 -14.27
N ARG A 95 -28.11 12.92 -13.70
CA ARG A 95 -28.62 11.55 -13.51
C ARG A 95 -28.34 11.04 -12.10
N ARG A 96 -29.30 10.33 -11.49
CA ARG A 96 -29.20 9.80 -10.12
C ARG A 96 -28.36 8.53 -10.08
N ILE A 97 -27.47 8.44 -9.10
CA ILE A 97 -26.51 7.31 -8.92
C ILE A 97 -27.22 6.02 -8.43
N ASP A 98 -28.53 6.09 -8.17
CA ASP A 98 -29.36 5.03 -7.59
C ASP A 98 -29.23 3.67 -8.29
N HIS A 99 -28.96 3.65 -9.60
CA HIS A 99 -28.81 2.41 -10.38
C HIS A 99 -27.42 1.76 -10.30
N LEU A 100 -26.39 2.51 -9.90
CA LEU A 100 -25.00 2.06 -9.81
C LEU A 100 -24.69 1.43 -8.44
N ILE A 101 -25.36 1.92 -7.40
CA ILE A 101 -25.22 1.38 -6.04
C ILE A 101 -26.25 0.25 -5.87
N LYS A 102 -25.78 -1.00 -5.89
CA LYS A 102 -26.63 -2.17 -5.58
C LYS A 102 -26.70 -2.39 -4.06
N GLY A 103 -27.90 -2.49 -3.50
CA GLY A 103 -28.14 -2.87 -2.10
C GLY A 103 -28.66 -1.73 -1.21
N THR A 104 -28.48 -1.86 0.11
CA THR A 104 -28.96 -0.91 1.14
C THR A 104 -27.97 0.23 1.44
N GLU A 105 -26.88 0.33 0.69
CA GLU A 105 -25.80 1.30 0.89
C GLU A 105 -26.24 2.75 0.63
N HIS A 106 -27.28 2.98 -0.18
CA HIS A 106 -27.91 4.31 -0.37
C HIS A 106 -28.29 4.97 0.95
N LYS A 107 -28.79 4.16 1.89
CA LYS A 107 -29.29 4.62 3.19
C LYS A 107 -28.17 4.98 4.17
N LYS A 108 -26.96 4.45 3.95
CA LYS A 108 -25.76 4.81 4.71
C LYS A 108 -25.15 6.10 4.16
N LEU A 109 -25.10 6.24 2.84
CA LEU A 109 -24.61 7.45 2.17
C LEU A 109 -25.47 8.68 2.48
N GLU A 110 -26.81 8.57 2.52
CA GLU A 110 -27.68 9.67 2.97
C GLU A 110 -27.38 10.12 4.41
N LYS A 111 -27.02 9.18 5.28
CA LYS A 111 -26.73 9.47 6.69
C LYS A 111 -25.33 10.07 6.88
N GLU A 112 -24.36 9.68 6.05
CA GLU A 112 -23.00 10.25 6.05
C GLU A 112 -22.89 11.57 5.28
N ALA A 113 -23.81 11.89 4.37
CA ALA A 113 -23.84 13.15 3.62
C ALA A 113 -24.54 14.31 4.38
N GLY A 114 -24.96 14.09 5.63
CA GLY A 114 -25.49 15.16 6.47
C GLY A 114 -24.45 16.25 6.74
N ALA A 115 -24.89 17.51 6.81
CA ALA A 115 -24.02 18.68 7.01
C ALA A 115 -23.04 18.57 8.22
N GLU A 116 -23.34 17.72 9.18
CA GLU A 116 -22.48 17.43 10.33
C GLU A 116 -21.18 16.67 9.95
N SER A 117 -21.23 15.79 8.94
CA SER A 117 -20.05 15.07 8.43
C SER A 117 -19.11 15.99 7.66
N PHE A 118 -19.67 16.94 6.90
CA PHE A 118 -18.90 17.98 6.20
C PHE A 118 -18.16 18.92 7.19
N MET A 119 -18.77 19.22 8.34
CA MET A 119 -18.13 20.05 9.37
C MET A 119 -17.07 19.30 10.19
N ALA A 120 -17.15 17.97 10.31
CA ALA A 120 -16.13 17.17 11.00
C ALA A 120 -14.76 17.15 10.27
N LEU A 121 -14.75 17.41 8.96
CA LEU A 121 -13.54 17.50 8.13
C LEU A 121 -12.81 18.86 8.21
N GLN A 122 -13.40 19.89 8.84
CA GLN A 122 -12.77 21.22 8.87
C GLN A 122 -11.55 21.32 9.82
N ASN A 123 -11.31 20.33 10.68
CA ASN A 123 -10.15 20.28 11.58
C ASN A 123 -8.93 19.55 10.97
N ALA A 124 -8.78 19.54 9.65
CA ALA A 124 -7.64 18.94 8.95
C ALA A 124 -6.29 19.68 9.15
N ASN A 125 -6.28 20.77 9.92
CA ASN A 125 -5.10 21.61 10.17
C ASN A 125 -4.93 21.93 11.67
N THR A 126 -5.03 20.93 12.53
CA THR A 126 -4.62 21.13 13.94
C THR A 126 -3.13 21.47 14.00
N ALA A 127 -2.72 22.34 14.94
CA ALA A 127 -1.31 22.75 15.08
C ALA A 127 -0.35 21.56 15.30
N ARG A 128 -0.86 20.45 15.84
CA ARG A 128 -0.11 19.19 16.00
C ARG A 128 0.09 18.46 14.67
N ASP A 129 -0.94 18.46 13.82
CA ASP A 129 -0.90 17.81 12.51
C ASP A 129 0.01 18.57 11.54
N THR A 130 -0.02 19.91 11.56
CA THR A 130 0.91 20.72 10.77
C THR A 130 2.37 20.52 11.21
N ALA A 131 2.63 20.42 12.51
CA ALA A 131 3.98 20.11 13.02
C ALA A 131 4.48 18.71 12.61
N ALA A 132 3.59 17.70 12.59
CA ALA A 132 3.91 16.36 12.11
C ALA A 132 4.25 16.36 10.61
N LYS A 133 3.41 17.01 9.79
CA LYS A 133 3.64 17.16 8.34
C LYS A 133 4.97 17.84 8.02
N ILE A 134 5.33 18.88 8.77
CA ILE A 134 6.61 19.59 8.60
C ILE A 134 7.80 18.71 9.01
N ARG A 135 7.66 17.92 10.08
CA ARG A 135 8.74 17.02 10.53
C ARG A 135 8.99 15.90 9.52
N ASP A 136 7.91 15.37 8.96
CA ASP A 136 7.95 14.21 8.06
C ASP A 136 8.07 14.63 6.58
N ASP A 137 8.32 15.92 6.30
CA ASP A 137 8.55 16.45 4.94
C ASP A 137 9.98 16.11 4.44
N PRO A 138 10.12 15.25 3.42
CA PRO A 138 11.42 14.86 2.88
C PRO A 138 12.14 16.02 2.16
N LEU A 139 11.40 16.99 1.58
CA LEU A 139 12.01 18.13 0.90
C LEU A 139 12.64 19.10 1.89
N LEU A 140 12.00 19.29 3.05
CA LEU A 140 12.58 20.05 4.16
C LEU A 140 13.86 19.39 4.68
N ALA A 141 13.89 18.04 4.76
CA ALA A 141 15.06 17.31 5.20
C ALA A 141 16.26 17.48 4.25
N ILE A 142 16.01 17.45 2.93
CA ILE A 142 17.04 17.67 1.90
C ILE A 142 17.57 19.11 1.97
N LYS A 143 16.70 20.11 2.09
CA LYS A 143 17.11 21.52 2.19
C LYS A 143 17.95 21.85 3.44
N ARG A 144 17.83 21.06 4.52
CA ARG A 144 18.68 21.22 5.72
C ARG A 144 20.08 20.63 5.56
N GLN A 145 20.27 19.76 4.58
CA GLN A 145 21.57 19.13 4.29
C GLN A 145 22.38 19.91 3.26
N GLU A 146 21.71 20.72 2.41
CA GLU A 146 22.33 21.77 1.60
C GLU A 146 22.87 22.93 2.46
#